data_AF-A0A5N6ZNS3-F1
#
_entry.id   AF-A0A5N6ZNS3-F1
#
_cell.length_a   1.000
_cell.length_b   1.000
_cell.length_c   1.000
_cell.angle_alpha   90.00
_cell.angle_beta   90.00
_cell.angle_gamma   90.00
#
_symmetry.space_group_name_H-M   'P 1'
#
loop_
_entity.id
_entity.type
_entity.pdbx_description
1 polymer ?
#
loop_
_entity_poly.entity_id
_entity_poly.type
_entity_poly.pdbx_seq_one_letter_code
_entity_poly.pdbx_strand_id
1 'polypeptide(L)'
;MNEIFPADLAVYLFLTPFVLYVYWSHRWIGWLAWTNLVVFCIVRIVGGAMGVNDSSSIAANVISGIGMSPLLLAIDGLLHEARYYRHPEHNVLLGRIVIIAITGLMGAGLGLSIGGSLQVYQGKGTATDLSHWKVGTGLVVAVWAMEVVWAIFSLLPSQCKKDAPGYKDGTKLMYGALVAIVFAGVRVIYNLVAVCTQRQDLSPVFGSVAVRVILVFLPEVLAALSMMFAGLRTRNIRKHTQVADKEESISA
;
A
#
# COMPACT_ATOMS: atom_id res chain seq x y z
N MET A 1 -7.26 -27.70 1.69
CA MET A 1 -8.05 -26.49 1.41
C MET A 1 -7.17 -25.28 1.66
N ASN A 2 -7.14 -24.28 0.79
CA ASN A 2 -6.37 -23.06 1.02
C ASN A 2 -7.11 -22.18 2.04
N GLU A 3 -6.91 -22.42 3.33
CA GLU A 3 -7.55 -21.69 4.45
C GLU A 3 -7.27 -20.18 4.46
N ILE A 4 -6.30 -19.74 3.66
CA ILE A 4 -5.95 -18.33 3.47
C ILE A 4 -7.11 -17.54 2.86
N PHE A 5 -7.86 -18.11 1.90
CA PHE A 5 -8.92 -17.37 1.21
C PHE A 5 -10.11 -17.02 2.13
N PRO A 6 -10.63 -17.95 2.95
CA PRO A 6 -11.60 -17.60 3.99
C PRO A 6 -11.08 -16.56 4.99
N ALA A 7 -9.81 -16.65 5.40
CA ALA A 7 -9.20 -15.72 6.35
C ALA A 7 -9.07 -14.30 5.77
N ASP A 8 -8.58 -14.19 4.53
CA ASP A 8 -8.57 -12.93 3.76
C ASP A 8 -9.97 -12.32 3.71
N LEU A 9 -10.95 -13.08 3.26
CA LEU A 9 -12.32 -12.60 3.14
C LEU A 9 -12.87 -12.09 4.48
N ALA A 10 -12.73 -12.85 5.55
CA ALA A 10 -13.24 -12.49 6.87
C ALA A 10 -12.57 -11.22 7.42
N VAL A 11 -11.24 -11.14 7.34
CA VAL A 11 -10.48 -9.99 7.85
C VAL A 11 -10.83 -8.73 7.08
N TYR A 12 -10.80 -8.76 5.75
CA TYR A 12 -11.03 -7.54 4.96
C TYR A 12 -12.50 -7.10 4.98
N LEU A 13 -13.47 -8.02 5.11
CA LEU A 13 -14.87 -7.65 5.39
C LEU A 13 -15.01 -6.92 6.73
N PHE A 14 -14.29 -7.36 7.77
CA PHE A 14 -14.30 -6.71 9.07
C PHE A 14 -13.59 -5.35 9.07
N LEU A 15 -12.47 -5.21 8.35
CA LEU A 15 -11.72 -3.95 8.27
C LEU A 15 -12.42 -2.88 7.43
N THR A 16 -13.16 -3.27 6.39
CA THR A 16 -13.72 -2.32 5.40
C THR A 16 -14.58 -1.20 6.01
N PRO A 17 -15.51 -1.46 6.96
CA PRO A 17 -16.26 -0.39 7.61
C PRO A 17 -15.39 0.66 8.30
N PHE A 18 -14.30 0.25 8.96
CA PHE A 18 -13.37 1.16 9.61
C PHE A 18 -12.59 1.98 8.59
N VAL A 19 -12.13 1.35 7.50
CA VAL A 19 -11.44 2.06 6.41
C VAL A 19 -12.36 3.08 5.74
N LEU A 20 -13.62 2.73 5.50
CA LEU A 20 -14.62 3.66 4.96
C LEU A 20 -14.89 4.84 5.90
N TYR A 21 -14.93 4.60 7.21
CA TYR A 21 -15.07 5.66 8.21
C TYR A 21 -13.86 6.62 8.22
N VAL A 22 -12.63 6.09 8.11
CA VAL A 22 -11.41 6.89 8.01
C VAL A 22 -11.38 7.70 6.71
N TYR A 23 -11.71 7.06 5.58
CA TYR A 23 -11.84 7.72 4.27
C TYR A 23 -12.77 8.94 4.36
N TRP A 24 -13.94 8.77 4.97
CA TRP A 24 -14.90 9.85 5.15
C TRP A 24 -14.37 10.98 6.07
N SER A 25 -13.55 10.63 7.05
CA SER A 25 -12.99 11.60 8.02
C SER A 25 -11.91 12.50 7.38
N HIS A 26 -11.04 11.92 6.55
CA HIS A 26 -9.90 12.60 5.94
C HIS A 26 -10.23 13.34 4.62
N ARG A 27 -11.29 12.95 3.90
CA ARG A 27 -11.83 13.62 2.69
C ARG A 27 -10.75 13.93 1.63
N TRP A 28 -10.69 15.17 1.15
CA TRP A 28 -9.94 15.59 -0.04
C TRP A 28 -8.42 15.50 0.12
N ILE A 29 -7.88 15.78 1.31
CA ILE A 29 -6.43 15.80 1.54
C ILE A 29 -5.88 14.37 1.63
N GLY A 30 -6.65 13.46 2.25
CA GLY A 30 -6.29 12.04 2.32
C GLY A 30 -6.79 11.19 1.14
N TRP A 31 -7.38 11.80 0.11
CA TRP A 31 -8.06 11.07 -0.96
C TRP A 31 -7.20 9.96 -1.56
N LEU A 32 -5.92 10.25 -1.82
CA LEU A 32 -4.99 9.31 -2.43
C LEU A 32 -4.73 8.09 -1.52
N ALA A 33 -4.50 8.31 -0.23
CA ALA A 33 -4.22 7.24 0.72
C ALA A 33 -5.43 6.31 0.87
N TRP A 34 -6.57 6.92 1.20
CA TRP A 34 -7.73 6.18 1.67
C TRP A 34 -8.51 5.53 0.52
N THR A 35 -8.54 6.15 -0.67
CA THR A 35 -9.15 5.50 -1.86
C THR A 35 -8.38 4.23 -2.23
N ASN A 36 -7.05 4.30 -2.26
CA ASN A 36 -6.21 3.15 -2.57
C ASN A 36 -6.34 2.07 -1.48
N LEU A 37 -6.47 2.43 -0.20
CA LEU A 37 -6.73 1.45 0.87
C LEU A 37 -8.11 0.78 0.75
N VAL A 38 -9.14 1.52 0.31
CA VAL A 38 -10.46 0.94 0.00
C VAL A 38 -10.37 -0.01 -1.18
N VAL A 39 -9.70 0.39 -2.28
CA VAL A 39 -9.47 -0.47 -3.45
C VAL A 39 -8.72 -1.73 -3.04
N PHE A 40 -7.72 -1.62 -2.18
CA PHE A 40 -7.01 -2.76 -1.62
C PHE A 40 -7.96 -3.73 -0.91
N CYS A 41 -8.81 -3.23 0.00
CA CYS A 41 -9.79 -4.06 0.70
C CYS A 41 -10.77 -4.75 -0.27
N ILE A 42 -11.23 -4.05 -1.31
CA ILE A 42 -12.13 -4.61 -2.33
C ILE A 42 -11.44 -5.74 -3.09
N VAL A 43 -10.20 -5.52 -3.57
CA VAL A 43 -9.42 -6.55 -4.27
C VAL A 43 -9.25 -7.79 -3.41
N ARG A 44 -9.06 -7.61 -2.10
CA ARG A 44 -8.93 -8.73 -1.14
C ARG A 44 -10.23 -9.48 -0.91
N ILE A 45 -11.34 -8.78 -0.75
CA ILE A 45 -12.67 -9.39 -0.61
C ILE A 45 -12.99 -10.20 -1.87
N VAL A 46 -12.77 -9.63 -3.06
CA VAL A 46 -13.03 -10.31 -4.33
C VAL A 46 -12.11 -11.53 -4.50
N GLY A 47 -10.80 -11.37 -4.26
CA GLY A 47 -9.84 -12.47 -4.33
C GLY A 47 -10.14 -13.60 -3.34
N GLY A 48 -10.51 -13.26 -2.11
CA GLY A 48 -10.92 -14.20 -1.07
C GLY A 48 -12.21 -14.93 -1.45
N ALA A 49 -13.25 -14.21 -1.88
CA ALA A 49 -14.52 -14.81 -2.30
C ALA A 49 -14.34 -15.77 -3.48
N MET A 50 -13.53 -15.38 -4.48
CA MET A 50 -13.20 -16.25 -5.61
C MET A 50 -12.42 -17.50 -5.17
N GLY A 51 -11.44 -17.34 -4.27
CA GLY A 51 -10.64 -18.47 -3.78
C GLY A 51 -11.37 -19.41 -2.83
N VAL A 52 -12.41 -18.94 -2.14
CA VAL A 52 -13.33 -19.78 -1.35
C VAL A 52 -14.19 -20.65 -2.28
N ASN A 53 -14.69 -20.07 -3.38
CA ASN A 53 -15.51 -20.79 -4.35
C ASN A 53 -14.67 -21.77 -5.19
N ASP A 54 -13.49 -21.34 -5.65
CA ASP A 54 -12.54 -22.17 -6.39
C ASP A 54 -11.11 -21.90 -5.94
N SER A 55 -10.61 -22.76 -5.05
CA SER A 55 -9.27 -22.65 -4.48
C SER A 55 -8.13 -22.91 -5.48
N SER A 56 -8.44 -23.44 -6.66
CA SER A 56 -7.49 -23.70 -7.75
C SER A 56 -7.46 -22.58 -8.80
N SER A 57 -8.33 -21.59 -8.67
CA SER A 57 -8.48 -20.51 -9.64
C SER A 57 -7.17 -19.71 -9.80
N ILE A 58 -6.60 -19.77 -11.01
CA ILE A 58 -5.46 -18.93 -11.40
C ILE A 58 -5.83 -17.45 -11.25
N ALA A 59 -7.08 -17.09 -11.57
CA ALA A 59 -7.57 -15.72 -11.43
C ALA A 59 -7.55 -15.25 -9.97
N ALA A 60 -8.00 -16.07 -9.01
CA ALA A 60 -7.95 -15.73 -7.58
C ALA A 60 -6.50 -15.50 -7.10
N ASN A 61 -5.57 -16.33 -7.56
CA ASN A 61 -4.15 -16.22 -7.23
C ASN A 61 -3.48 -14.98 -7.85
N VAL A 62 -3.84 -14.63 -9.08
CA VAL A 62 -3.37 -13.40 -9.75
C VAL A 62 -3.93 -12.16 -9.04
N ILE A 63 -5.22 -12.14 -8.71
CA ILE A 63 -5.86 -11.02 -7.98
C ILE A 63 -5.21 -10.81 -6.61
N SER A 64 -4.92 -11.90 -5.88
CA SER A 64 -4.18 -11.85 -4.61
C SER A 64 -2.77 -11.27 -4.79
N GLY A 65 -2.09 -11.56 -5.91
CA GLY A 65 -0.80 -10.95 -6.27
C GLY A 65 -0.88 -9.46 -6.63
N ILE A 66 -1.97 -9.04 -7.30
CA ILE A 66 -2.22 -7.65 -7.72
C ILE A 66 -2.52 -6.75 -6.53
N GLY A 67 -3.06 -7.29 -5.44
CA GLY A 67 -3.41 -6.53 -4.23
C GLY A 67 -2.27 -5.71 -3.64
N MET A 68 -1.00 -5.97 -3.97
CA MET A 68 0.11 -5.17 -3.48
C MET A 68 0.17 -3.74 -4.00
N SER A 69 -0.33 -3.48 -5.21
CA SER A 69 -0.27 -2.14 -5.77
C SER A 69 -1.16 -1.10 -5.10
N PRO A 70 -2.46 -1.35 -4.87
CA PRO A 70 -3.26 -0.38 -4.12
C PRO A 70 -2.74 -0.21 -2.70
N LEU A 71 -2.10 -1.21 -2.08
CA LEU A 71 -1.47 -1.03 -0.77
C LEU A 71 -0.28 -0.05 -0.81
N LEU A 72 0.64 -0.21 -1.75
CA LEU A 72 1.80 0.70 -1.91
C LEU A 72 1.33 2.12 -2.26
N LEU A 73 0.40 2.27 -3.21
CA LEU A 73 -0.19 3.57 -3.54
C LEU A 73 -0.94 4.20 -2.36
N ALA A 74 -1.53 3.39 -1.48
CA ALA A 74 -2.13 3.89 -0.26
C ALA A 74 -1.06 4.43 0.70
N ILE A 75 0.09 3.76 0.81
CA ILE A 75 1.21 4.21 1.64
C ILE A 75 1.81 5.52 1.08
N ASP A 76 2.04 5.62 -0.23
CA ASP A 76 2.47 6.87 -0.87
C ASP A 76 1.48 8.02 -0.59
N GLY A 77 0.19 7.76 -0.74
CA GLY A 77 -0.86 8.72 -0.37
C GLY A 77 -0.81 9.14 1.10
N LEU A 78 -0.52 8.21 2.01
CA LEU A 78 -0.44 8.48 3.45
C LEU A 78 0.80 9.31 3.77
N LEU A 79 1.93 9.05 3.11
CA LEU A 79 3.13 9.89 3.20
C LEU A 79 2.87 11.31 2.68
N HIS A 80 2.16 11.43 1.57
CA HIS A 80 1.78 12.72 1.00
C HIS A 80 0.90 13.52 1.97
N GLU A 81 -0.14 12.89 2.53
CA GLU A 81 -1.01 13.51 3.52
C GLU A 81 -0.23 13.91 4.79
N ALA A 82 0.62 13.02 5.32
CA ALA A 82 1.44 13.30 6.49
C ALA A 82 2.38 14.50 6.26
N ARG A 83 2.99 14.61 5.07
CA ARG A 83 3.84 15.74 4.67
C ARG A 83 3.06 17.03 4.57
N TYR A 84 1.87 16.99 3.96
CA TYR A 84 1.01 18.17 3.80
C TYR A 84 0.77 18.85 5.16
N TYR A 85 0.45 18.07 6.19
CA TYR A 85 0.22 18.61 7.54
C TYR A 85 1.48 18.94 8.34
N ARG A 86 2.61 18.28 8.07
CA ARG A 86 3.90 18.55 8.77
C ARG A 86 4.69 19.71 8.16
N HIS A 87 4.48 20.02 6.88
CA HIS A 87 5.20 21.07 6.17
C HIS A 87 4.29 21.74 5.13
N PRO A 88 3.41 22.68 5.56
CA PRO A 88 2.43 23.31 4.67
C PRO A 88 3.07 24.06 3.47
N GLU A 89 4.26 24.63 3.65
CA GLU A 89 5.02 25.33 2.61
C GLU A 89 5.93 24.41 1.78
N HIS A 90 5.60 23.12 1.68
CA HIS A 90 6.38 22.20 0.86
C HIS A 90 6.29 22.55 -0.63
N ASN A 91 7.31 22.16 -1.38
CA ASN A 91 7.29 22.28 -2.83
C ASN A 91 6.26 21.30 -3.42
N VAL A 92 5.07 21.83 -3.76
CA VAL A 92 3.94 21.08 -4.33
C VAL A 92 4.31 20.42 -5.66
N LEU A 93 5.21 21.03 -6.45
CA LEU A 93 5.67 20.46 -7.72
C LEU A 93 6.47 19.18 -7.49
N LEU A 94 7.41 19.20 -6.53
CA LEU A 94 8.20 18.01 -6.17
C LEU A 94 7.28 16.88 -5.70
N GLY A 95 6.30 17.19 -4.83
CA GLY A 95 5.32 16.21 -4.37
C GLY A 95 4.52 15.59 -5.51
N ARG A 96 4.07 16.39 -6.49
CA ARG A 96 3.35 15.91 -7.68
C ARG A 96 4.22 15.02 -8.57
N ILE A 97 5.48 15.40 -8.80
CA ILE A 97 6.43 14.60 -9.60
C ILE A 97 6.62 13.22 -8.94
N VAL A 98 6.80 13.17 -7.62
CA VAL A 98 6.96 11.91 -6.89
C VAL A 98 5.74 11.01 -7.04
N ILE A 99 4.52 11.55 -6.85
CA ILE A 99 3.27 10.77 -7.02
C ILE A 99 3.13 10.23 -8.44
N ILE A 100 3.40 11.06 -9.46
CA ILE A 100 3.32 10.65 -10.88
C ILE A 100 4.36 9.57 -11.17
N ALA A 101 5.59 9.72 -10.68
CA ALA A 101 6.66 8.74 -10.86
C ALA A 101 6.32 7.40 -10.18
N ILE A 102 5.87 7.42 -8.93
CA ILE A 102 5.43 6.23 -8.18
C ILE A 102 4.29 5.52 -8.90
N THR A 103 3.24 6.27 -9.27
CA THR A 103 2.05 5.71 -9.93
C THR A 103 2.40 5.12 -11.30
N GLY A 104 3.20 5.84 -12.09
CA GLY A 104 3.64 5.39 -13.42
C GLY A 104 4.51 4.14 -13.35
N LEU A 105 5.51 4.11 -12.45
CA LEU A 105 6.38 2.94 -12.24
C LEU A 105 5.60 1.75 -11.70
N MET A 106 4.65 1.97 -10.78
CA MET A 106 3.77 0.93 -10.25
C MET A 106 2.90 0.33 -11.36
N GLY A 107 2.27 1.17 -12.20
CA GLY A 107 1.47 0.73 -13.34
C GLY A 107 2.27 -0.11 -14.34
N ALA A 108 3.48 0.34 -14.70
CA ALA A 108 4.39 -0.42 -15.58
C ALA A 108 4.82 -1.76 -14.94
N GLY A 109 5.20 -1.74 -13.67
CA GLY A 109 5.62 -2.93 -12.93
C GLY A 109 4.52 -3.99 -12.85
N LEU A 110 3.28 -3.58 -12.60
CA LEU A 110 2.12 -4.48 -12.59
C LEU A 110 1.80 -5.02 -13.97
N GLY A 111 1.76 -4.17 -15.00
CA GLY A 111 1.45 -4.59 -16.36
C GLY A 111 2.38 -5.72 -16.84
N LEU A 112 3.69 -5.53 -16.61
CA LEU A 112 4.70 -6.54 -16.92
C LEU A 112 4.57 -7.80 -16.04
N SER A 113 4.33 -7.64 -14.73
CA SER A 113 4.21 -8.76 -13.80
C SER A 113 2.99 -9.63 -14.10
N ILE A 114 1.83 -9.03 -14.36
CA ILE A 114 0.59 -9.74 -14.64
C ILE A 114 0.68 -10.42 -16.01
N GLY A 115 1.12 -9.69 -17.04
CA GLY A 115 1.27 -10.22 -18.38
C GLY A 115 2.22 -11.42 -18.43
N GLY A 116 3.40 -11.30 -17.79
CA GLY A 116 4.38 -12.37 -17.71
C GLY A 116 3.92 -13.56 -16.85
N SER A 117 3.43 -13.30 -15.63
CA SER A 117 3.03 -14.37 -14.71
C SER A 117 1.85 -15.19 -15.22
N LEU A 118 0.87 -14.57 -15.90
CA LEU A 118 -0.29 -15.28 -16.42
C LEU A 118 0.08 -16.32 -17.48
N GLN A 119 0.98 -15.97 -18.41
CA GLN A 119 1.45 -16.91 -19.43
C GLN A 119 2.23 -18.07 -18.81
N VAL A 120 3.07 -17.76 -17.81
CA VAL A 120 3.83 -18.76 -17.06
C VAL A 120 2.89 -19.71 -16.30
N TYR A 121 1.86 -19.20 -15.63
CA TYR A 121 0.90 -20.04 -14.90
C TYR A 121 0.00 -20.89 -15.81
N GLN A 122 -0.27 -20.44 -17.03
CA GLN A 122 -1.03 -21.22 -18.01
C GLN A 122 -0.19 -22.31 -18.72
N GLY A 123 1.09 -22.45 -18.37
CA GLY A 123 2.00 -23.39 -19.03
C GLY A 123 2.39 -23.01 -20.46
N LYS A 124 2.08 -21.77 -20.88
CA LYS A 124 2.42 -21.21 -22.20
C LYS A 124 3.60 -20.24 -22.14
N GLY A 125 4.19 -20.06 -20.96
CA GLY A 125 5.21 -19.06 -20.69
C GLY A 125 6.50 -19.32 -21.47
N THR A 126 6.98 -18.27 -22.14
CA THR A 126 8.29 -18.23 -22.77
C THR A 126 9.35 -17.65 -21.82
N ALA A 127 10.62 -17.73 -22.20
CA ALA A 127 11.70 -17.05 -21.48
C ALA A 127 11.48 -15.53 -21.38
N THR A 128 10.84 -14.94 -22.40
CA THR A 128 10.48 -13.52 -22.43
C THR A 128 9.40 -13.19 -21.39
N ASP A 129 8.38 -14.04 -21.24
CA ASP A 129 7.32 -13.84 -20.24
C ASP A 129 7.86 -13.91 -18.80
N LEU A 130 8.79 -14.85 -18.56
CA LEU A 130 9.49 -14.91 -17.29
C LEU A 130 10.36 -13.66 -17.05
N SER A 131 11.02 -13.15 -18.09
CA SER A 131 11.78 -11.90 -18.01
C SER A 131 10.86 -10.72 -17.67
N HIS A 132 9.71 -10.59 -18.34
CA HIS A 132 8.70 -9.57 -18.03
C HIS A 132 8.22 -9.66 -16.58
N TRP A 133 7.99 -10.88 -16.07
CA TRP A 133 7.60 -11.06 -14.68
C TRP A 133 8.69 -10.63 -13.69
N LYS A 134 9.95 -10.99 -13.95
CA LYS A 134 11.11 -10.56 -13.15
C LYS A 134 11.29 -9.04 -13.17
N VAL A 135 11.25 -8.43 -14.36
CA VAL A 135 11.38 -6.97 -14.53
C VAL A 135 10.23 -6.25 -13.84
N GLY A 136 9.00 -6.69 -14.04
CA GLY A 136 7.84 -6.11 -13.38
C GLY A 136 7.93 -6.17 -11.86
N THR A 137 8.37 -7.30 -11.31
CA THR A 137 8.59 -7.46 -9.87
C THR A 137 9.72 -6.56 -9.37
N GLY A 138 10.81 -6.41 -10.14
CA GLY A 138 11.89 -5.49 -9.86
C GLY A 138 11.45 -4.02 -9.83
N LEU A 139 10.54 -3.62 -10.73
CA LEU A 139 9.94 -2.28 -10.73
C LEU A 139 9.11 -2.02 -9.46
N VAL A 140 8.33 -3.00 -9.00
CA VAL A 140 7.58 -2.90 -7.74
C VAL A 140 8.54 -2.71 -6.54
N VAL A 141 9.68 -3.40 -6.53
CA VAL A 141 10.72 -3.22 -5.52
C VAL A 141 11.32 -1.83 -5.58
N ALA A 142 11.57 -1.29 -6.78
CA ALA A 142 12.06 0.07 -6.95
C ALA A 142 11.07 1.12 -6.45
N VAL A 143 9.76 0.91 -6.66
CA VAL A 143 8.71 1.80 -6.10
C VAL A 143 8.76 1.79 -4.57
N TRP A 144 8.78 0.61 -3.95
CA TRP A 144 8.89 0.50 -2.49
C TRP A 144 10.17 1.17 -1.97
N ALA A 145 11.32 0.98 -2.63
CA ALA A 145 12.57 1.62 -2.23
C ALA A 145 12.49 3.15 -2.35
N MET A 146 11.84 3.66 -3.39
CA MET A 146 11.60 5.10 -3.56
C MET A 146 10.67 5.64 -2.47
N GLU A 147 9.63 4.91 -2.07
CA GLU A 147 8.78 5.28 -0.92
C GLU A 147 9.57 5.32 0.39
N VAL A 148 10.48 4.36 0.64
CA VAL A 148 11.37 4.37 1.81
C VAL A 148 12.25 5.60 1.81
N VAL A 149 12.91 5.90 0.69
CA VAL A 149 13.76 7.11 0.54
C VAL A 149 12.93 8.37 0.76
N TRP A 150 11.72 8.43 0.18
CA TRP A 150 10.81 9.55 0.33
C TRP A 150 10.35 9.71 1.78
N ALA A 151 10.04 8.64 2.49
CA ALA A 151 9.67 8.66 3.91
C ALA A 151 10.83 9.17 4.78
N ILE A 152 12.06 8.70 4.56
CA ILE A 152 13.26 9.18 5.27
C ILE A 152 13.48 10.67 4.99
N PHE A 153 13.39 11.08 3.72
CA PHE A 153 13.48 12.49 3.33
C PHE A 153 12.40 13.33 4.04
N SER A 154 11.18 12.81 4.19
CA SER A 154 10.07 13.43 4.94
C SER A 154 10.31 13.57 6.45
N LEU A 155 11.26 12.85 7.03
CA LEU A 155 11.59 12.93 8.45
C LEU A 155 12.67 13.96 8.75
N LEU A 156 13.39 14.44 7.72
CA LEU A 156 14.46 15.40 7.91
C LEU A 156 13.97 16.67 8.61
N PRO A 157 14.78 17.29 9.50
CA PRO A 157 14.39 18.51 10.21
C PRO A 157 13.97 19.66 9.27
N SER A 158 14.64 19.75 8.11
CA SER A 158 14.35 20.75 7.07
C SER A 158 13.02 20.54 6.36
N GLN A 159 12.37 19.40 6.54
CA GLN A 159 11.10 19.03 5.91
C GLN A 159 9.94 19.05 6.93
N CYS A 160 10.09 19.78 8.04
CA CYS A 160 9.01 19.94 9.00
C CYS A 160 8.97 21.33 9.63
N LYS A 161 7.75 21.80 9.89
CA LYS A 161 7.48 23.00 10.69
C LYS A 161 6.77 22.56 11.96
N LYS A 162 7.47 22.56 13.09
CA LYS A 162 6.94 22.08 14.38
C LYS A 162 5.78 22.94 14.88
N ASP A 163 5.77 24.21 14.50
CA ASP A 163 4.75 25.18 14.88
C ASP A 163 3.47 25.06 14.02
N ALA A 164 3.48 24.22 12.97
CA ALA A 164 2.31 24.01 12.14
C ALA A 164 1.18 23.35 12.96
N PRO A 165 -0.07 23.82 12.87
CA PRO A 165 -1.20 23.28 13.64
C PRO A 165 -1.43 21.77 13.44
N GLY A 166 -1.15 21.28 12.23
CA GLY A 166 -1.28 19.87 11.86
C GLY A 166 -0.08 18.99 12.21
N TYR A 167 1.02 19.53 12.77
CA TYR A 167 2.28 18.81 12.91
C TYR A 167 2.16 17.53 13.75
N LYS A 168 1.48 17.60 14.91
CA LYS A 168 1.34 16.46 15.83
C LYS A 168 0.56 15.30 15.20
N ASP A 169 -0.55 15.61 14.54
CA ASP A 169 -1.39 14.59 13.91
C ASP A 169 -0.77 14.09 12.59
N GLY A 170 -0.16 14.97 11.78
CA GLY A 170 0.61 14.58 10.60
C GLY A 170 1.82 13.70 10.94
N THR A 171 2.42 13.87 12.12
CA THR A 171 3.50 12.99 12.61
C THR A 171 2.98 11.60 12.99
N LYS A 172 1.78 11.49 13.55
CA LYS A 172 1.13 10.18 13.79
C LYS A 172 0.85 9.45 12.47
N LEU A 173 0.39 10.17 11.44
CA LEU A 173 0.23 9.61 10.08
C LEU A 173 1.57 9.13 9.51
N MET A 174 2.63 9.92 9.67
CA MET A 174 3.98 9.54 9.22
C MET A 174 4.45 8.24 9.89
N TYR A 175 4.29 8.10 11.21
CA TYR A 175 4.65 6.86 11.89
C TYR A 175 3.82 5.66 11.42
N GLY A 176 2.52 5.87 11.17
CA GLY A 176 1.67 4.85 10.54
C GLY A 176 2.20 4.40 9.18
N ALA A 177 2.60 5.36 8.33
CA ALA A 177 3.17 5.08 7.02
C ALA A 177 4.51 4.33 7.10
N LEU A 178 5.39 4.69 8.03
CA LEU A 178 6.67 4.00 8.23
C LEU A 178 6.48 2.54 8.64
N VAL A 179 5.56 2.28 9.58
CA VAL A 179 5.21 0.92 9.99
C VAL A 179 4.63 0.13 8.82
N ALA A 180 3.73 0.75 8.05
CA ALA A 180 3.15 0.12 6.85
C ALA A 180 4.22 -0.22 5.80
N ILE A 181 5.18 0.68 5.54
CA ILE A 181 6.29 0.49 4.60
C ILE A 181 7.16 -0.71 4.97
N VAL A 182 7.41 -0.93 6.27
CA VAL A 182 8.23 -2.05 6.73
C VAL A 182 7.53 -3.37 6.43
N PHE A 183 6.24 -3.47 6.77
CA PHE A 183 5.47 -4.68 6.50
C PHE A 183 5.25 -4.92 5.00
N ALA A 184 4.95 -3.87 4.23
CA ALA A 184 4.89 -3.95 2.78
C ALA A 184 6.23 -4.41 2.19
N GLY A 185 7.35 -3.96 2.75
CA GLY A 185 8.70 -4.36 2.36
C GLY A 185 8.94 -5.87 2.49
N VAL A 186 8.52 -6.49 3.60
CA VAL A 186 8.61 -7.96 3.79
C VAL A 186 7.95 -8.68 2.62
N ARG A 187 6.75 -8.24 2.26
CA ARG A 187 5.96 -8.83 1.17
C ARG A 187 6.58 -8.61 -0.21
N VAL A 188 7.07 -7.40 -0.49
CA VAL A 188 7.72 -7.04 -1.76
C VAL A 188 9.01 -7.85 -1.95
N ILE A 189 9.84 -7.95 -0.92
CA ILE A 189 11.09 -8.71 -0.95
C ILE A 189 10.80 -10.21 -1.13
N TYR A 190 9.82 -10.75 -0.39
CA TYR A 190 9.40 -12.14 -0.59
C TYR A 190 8.99 -12.41 -2.04
N ASN A 191 8.20 -11.52 -2.63
CA ASN A 191 7.77 -11.67 -4.02
C ASN A 191 8.97 -11.69 -4.99
N LEU A 192 9.94 -10.79 -4.79
CA LEU A 192 11.17 -10.77 -5.58
C LEU A 192 11.94 -12.08 -5.46
N VAL A 193 12.16 -12.57 -4.24
CA VAL A 193 12.88 -13.83 -4.00
C VAL A 193 12.15 -14.99 -4.67
N ALA A 194 10.82 -15.08 -4.54
CA ALA A 194 10.03 -16.14 -5.15
C ALA A 194 10.14 -16.15 -6.68
N VAL A 195 10.08 -14.97 -7.32
CA VAL A 195 10.17 -14.84 -8.78
C VAL A 195 11.59 -15.10 -9.30
N CYS A 196 12.61 -14.64 -8.58
CA CYS A 196 14.01 -14.80 -8.99
C CYS A 196 14.51 -16.25 -8.79
N THR A 197 14.12 -16.90 -7.70
CA THR A 197 14.58 -18.26 -7.37
C THR A 197 13.80 -19.36 -8.09
N GLN A 198 12.60 -19.07 -8.61
CA GLN A 198 11.72 -20.03 -9.30
C GLN A 198 11.42 -21.31 -8.50
N ARG A 199 11.61 -21.26 -7.18
CA ARG A 199 11.42 -22.37 -6.27
C ARG A 199 9.92 -22.60 -6.02
N GLN A 200 9.43 -23.81 -6.29
CA GLN A 200 8.01 -24.14 -6.14
C GLN A 200 7.51 -23.96 -4.70
N ASP A 201 8.34 -24.26 -3.70
CA ASP A 201 8.00 -24.14 -2.28
C ASP A 201 7.89 -22.68 -1.80
N LEU A 202 8.57 -21.76 -2.49
CA LEU A 202 8.50 -20.31 -2.27
C LEU A 202 7.48 -19.63 -3.17
N SER A 203 6.81 -20.36 -4.07
CA SER A 203 5.82 -19.77 -4.98
C SER A 203 4.71 -19.05 -4.19
N PRO A 204 4.33 -17.81 -4.53
CA PRO A 204 3.22 -17.12 -3.86
C PRO A 204 1.87 -17.80 -4.09
N VAL A 205 1.82 -18.70 -5.08
CA VAL A 205 0.62 -19.39 -5.57
C VAL A 205 0.60 -20.84 -5.15
N PHE A 206 1.70 -21.56 -5.35
CA PHE A 206 1.81 -23.00 -5.08
C PHE A 206 2.69 -23.36 -3.88
N GLY A 207 3.30 -22.36 -3.23
CA GLY A 207 4.15 -22.57 -2.07
C GLY A 207 3.34 -22.98 -0.84
N SER A 208 4.06 -23.35 0.23
CA SER A 208 3.41 -23.84 1.44
C SER A 208 2.45 -22.80 2.04
N VAL A 209 1.35 -23.28 2.62
CA VAL A 209 0.34 -22.44 3.28
C VAL A 209 0.99 -21.57 4.36
N ALA A 210 1.91 -22.13 5.15
CA ALA A 210 2.61 -21.39 6.20
C ALA A 210 3.41 -20.20 5.66
N VAL A 211 4.15 -20.40 4.55
CA VAL A 211 4.92 -19.33 3.89
C VAL A 211 3.99 -18.23 3.40
N ARG A 212 2.87 -18.60 2.76
CA ARG A 212 1.89 -17.63 2.25
C ARG A 212 1.20 -16.88 3.40
N VAL A 213 0.88 -17.52 4.51
CA VAL A 213 0.31 -16.84 5.69
C VAL A 213 1.30 -15.82 6.27
N ILE A 214 2.56 -16.22 6.47
CA ILE A 214 3.55 -15.39 7.18
C ILE A 214 4.14 -14.29 6.30
N LEU A 215 4.34 -14.55 5.00
CA LEU A 215 5.04 -13.63 4.08
C LEU A 215 4.11 -12.92 3.09
N VAL A 216 2.85 -13.37 2.96
CA VAL A 216 1.83 -12.71 2.14
C VAL A 216 0.78 -12.05 3.01
N PHE A 217 -0.05 -12.87 3.65
CA PHE A 217 -1.24 -12.41 4.36
C PHE A 217 -0.90 -11.49 5.55
N LEU A 218 -0.04 -11.93 6.45
CA LEU A 218 0.24 -11.23 7.71
C LEU A 218 0.84 -9.84 7.50
N PRO A 219 1.88 -9.64 6.66
CA PRO A 219 2.45 -8.31 6.44
C PRO A 219 1.44 -7.34 5.82
N GLU A 220 0.59 -7.83 4.91
CA GLU A 220 -0.43 -7.02 4.25
C GLU A 220 -1.53 -6.56 5.21
N VAL A 221 -1.99 -7.46 6.10
CA VAL A 221 -2.94 -7.12 7.17
C VAL A 221 -2.32 -6.14 8.17
N LEU A 222 -1.08 -6.37 8.59
CA LEU A 222 -0.39 -5.48 9.53
C LEU A 222 -0.15 -4.09 8.94
N ALA A 223 0.20 -4.00 7.65
CA ALA A 223 0.29 -2.73 6.93
C ALA A 223 -1.06 -2.00 6.94
N ALA A 224 -2.14 -2.66 6.51
CA ALA A 224 -3.48 -2.07 6.48
C ALA A 224 -3.96 -1.63 7.88
N LEU A 225 -3.72 -2.44 8.92
CA LEU A 225 -4.07 -2.10 10.30
C LEU A 225 -3.29 -0.88 10.81
N SER A 226 -1.99 -0.79 10.49
CA SER A 226 -1.17 0.36 10.89
C SER A 226 -1.67 1.67 10.27
N MET A 227 -2.03 1.64 8.99
CA MET A 227 -2.62 2.79 8.29
C MET A 227 -3.99 3.15 8.86
N MET A 228 -4.87 2.16 9.06
CA MET A 228 -6.20 2.34 9.64
C MET A 228 -6.11 2.97 11.04
N PHE A 229 -5.23 2.46 11.89
CA PHE A 229 -5.06 2.97 13.24
C PHE A 229 -4.52 4.39 13.27
N ALA A 230 -3.55 4.70 12.39
CA ALA A 230 -3.06 6.06 12.22
C ALA A 230 -4.19 7.01 11.80
N GLY A 231 -4.98 6.63 10.78
CA GLY A 231 -6.12 7.41 10.31
C GLY A 231 -7.20 7.62 11.37
N LEU A 232 -7.56 6.57 12.12
CA LEU A 232 -8.52 6.69 13.23
C LEU A 232 -8.03 7.67 14.30
N ARG A 233 -6.74 7.63 14.64
CA ARG A 233 -6.13 8.56 15.61
C ARG A 233 -6.08 10.00 15.13
N THR A 234 -6.09 10.24 13.82
CA THR A 234 -5.95 11.56 13.21
C THR A 234 -7.21 12.05 12.53
N ARG A 235 -8.35 11.38 12.74
CA ARG A 235 -9.64 11.68 12.09
C ARG A 235 -10.11 13.14 12.21
N ASN A 236 -9.66 13.87 13.23
CA ASN A 236 -10.04 15.27 13.48
C ASN A 236 -8.97 16.29 13.04
N ILE A 237 -7.88 15.85 12.40
CA ILE A 237 -6.75 16.72 12.01
C ILE A 237 -7.21 17.98 11.26
N ARG A 238 -8.16 17.83 10.32
CA ARG A 238 -8.70 18.97 9.57
C ARG A 238 -9.42 20.00 10.44
N LYS A 239 -10.19 19.54 11.43
CA LYS A 239 -10.90 20.43 12.35
C LYS A 239 -9.91 21.20 13.21
N HIS A 240 -8.85 20.53 13.68
CA HIS A 240 -7.81 21.16 14.50
C HIS A 240 -7.05 22.23 13.70
N THR A 241 -6.66 21.92 12.45
CA THR A 241 -5.99 22.89 11.58
C THR A 241 -6.88 24.10 11.25
N GLN A 242 -8.16 23.88 10.89
CA GLN A 242 -9.08 24.98 10.58
C GLN A 242 -9.38 25.90 11.76
N VAL A 243 -9.36 25.38 13.00
CA VAL A 243 -9.55 26.20 14.20
C VAL A 243 -8.33 27.08 14.44
N ALA A 244 -7.13 26.51 14.34
CA ALA A 244 -5.88 27.25 14.51
C ALA A 244 -5.71 28.35 13.47
N ASP A 245 -5.97 28.07 12.19
CA ASP A 245 -5.88 29.08 11.11
C ASP A 245 -6.85 30.26 11.34
N LYS A 246 -8.04 29.97 11.89
CA LYS A 246 -9.03 31.00 12.25
C LYS A 246 -8.56 31.86 13.43
N GLU A 247 -8.02 31.25 14.48
CA GLU A 247 -7.49 31.97 15.64
C GLU A 247 -6.35 32.91 15.24
N GLU A 248 -5.43 32.44 14.39
CA GLU A 248 -4.31 33.23 13.88
C GLU A 248 -4.81 34.44 13.06
N SER A 249 -5.82 34.25 12.20
CA SER A 249 -6.42 35.33 11.39
C SER A 249 -7.17 36.41 12.19
N ILE A 250 -7.63 36.10 13.40
CA ILE A 250 -8.33 37.05 14.28
C ILE A 250 -7.31 37.85 15.11
N SER A 251 -6.11 37.30 15.32
CA SER A 251 -5.04 37.91 16.13
C SER A 251 -4.09 38.84 15.35
N ALA A 252 -4.15 38.81 14.01
CA ALA A 252 -3.35 39.63 13.10
C ALA A 252 -4.10 40.89 12.64
#